data_AF-A0A485C889-F1
#
_entry.id   AF-A0A485C889-F1
#
_cell.length_a   1.000
_cell.length_b   1.000
_cell.length_c   1.000
_cell.angle_alpha   90.00
_cell.angle_beta   90.00
_cell.angle_gamma   90.00
#
_symmetry.space_group_name_H-M   'P 1'
#
loop_
_entity.id
_entity.type
_entity.pdbx_description
1 polymer ?
#
loop_
_entity_poly.entity_id
_entity_poly.type
_entity_poly.pdbx_seq_one_letter_code
_entity_poly.pdbx_strand_id
1 'polypeptide(L)' 'MLPREESIPLILLEEPGPFREDIIAALNAASAPWHLAHSASTLAGVKAAVKAGLGVTARPVEMMSPELRVVGQE' A
#
# COMPACT_ATOMS: atom_id res chain seq x y z
N MET A 1 -10.19 18.71 2.44
CA MET A 1 -10.09 17.31 1.97
C MET A 1 -9.33 17.37 0.67
N LEU A 2 -8.15 16.75 0.57
CA LEU A 2 -7.41 16.70 -0.68
C LEU A 2 -8.20 15.86 -1.70
N PRO A 3 -8.21 16.21 -2.99
CA PRO A 3 -8.72 15.33 -4.03
C PRO A 3 -8.07 13.94 -3.90
N ARG A 4 -8.82 12.86 -4.18
CA ARG A 4 -8.25 11.49 -4.12
C ARG A 4 -6.99 11.33 -4.98
N GLU A 5 -6.89 12.13 -6.03
CA GLU A 5 -5.74 12.24 -6.95
C GLU A 5 -4.46 12.74 -6.27
N GLU A 6 -4.56 13.43 -5.13
CA GLU A 6 -3.43 13.99 -4.36
C GLU A 6 -3.04 13.14 -3.13
N SER A 7 -3.69 11.99 -2.93
CA SER A 7 -3.45 11.12 -1.77
C SER A 7 -3.03 9.71 -2.19
N ILE A 8 -2.15 9.09 -1.42
CA ILE A 8 -1.59 7.77 -1.72
C ILE A 8 -2.70 6.71 -1.68
N PRO A 9 -2.98 6.01 -2.81
CA PRO A 9 -3.97 4.94 -2.86
C PRO A 9 -3.40 3.67 -2.23
N LEU A 10 -3.75 3.40 -0.99
CA LEU A 10 -3.14 2.34 -0.20
C LEU A 10 -3.92 1.02 -0.34
N ILE A 11 -3.18 -0.07 -0.59
CA ILE A 11 -3.68 -1.44 -0.58
C ILE A 11 -3.17 -2.11 0.69
N LEU A 12 -4.09 -2.59 1.53
CA LEU A 12 -3.78 -3.23 2.80
C LEU A 12 -4.33 -4.65 2.89
N LEU A 13 -3.63 -5.48 3.65
CA LEU A 13 -4.20 -6.75 4.10
C LEU A 13 -5.24 -6.46 5.20
N GLU A 14 -6.34 -7.21 5.18
CA GLU A 14 -7.38 -7.16 6.22
C GLU A 14 -6.84 -7.64 7.57
N GLU A 15 -7.51 -7.21 8.64
CA GLU A 15 -7.08 -7.53 10.00
C GLU A 15 -7.44 -8.95 10.43
N PRO A 16 -6.61 -9.61 11.25
CA PRO A 16 -5.28 -9.17 11.70
C PRO A 16 -4.22 -9.39 10.60
N GLY A 17 -3.67 -8.30 10.07
CA GLY A 17 -2.74 -8.33 8.93
C GLY A 17 -1.37 -7.80 9.35
N PRO A 18 -0.27 -8.53 9.13
CA PRO A 18 1.06 -8.02 9.44
C PRO A 18 1.32 -6.69 8.74
N PHE A 19 1.92 -5.74 9.48
CA PHE A 19 2.34 -4.40 9.05
C PHE A 19 1.24 -3.36 8.84
N ARG A 20 -0.05 -3.70 8.95
CA ARG A 20 -1.12 -2.72 8.67
C ARG A 20 -0.98 -1.45 9.50
N GLU A 21 -0.82 -1.60 10.82
CA GLU A 21 -0.67 -0.50 11.76
C GLU A 21 0.64 0.27 11.52
N ASP A 22 1.75 -0.45 11.29
CA ASP A 22 3.06 0.16 11.03
C ASP A 22 3.03 1.05 9.77
N ILE A 23 2.38 0.59 8.71
CA ILE A 23 2.24 1.34 7.45
C ILE A 23 1.44 2.62 7.68
N ILE A 24 0.30 2.52 8.38
CA ILE A 24 -0.55 3.67 8.68
C ILE A 24 0.20 4.66 9.58
N ALA A 25 0.88 4.16 10.62
CA ALA A 25 1.67 4.98 11.53
C ALA A 25 2.79 5.74 10.82
N ALA A 26 3.52 5.08 9.91
CA ALA A 26 4.57 5.70 9.12
C ALA A 26 4.04 6.81 8.19
N LEU A 27 2.92 6.56 7.50
CA LEU A 27 2.29 7.56 6.64
C LEU A 27 1.79 8.78 7.44
N ASN A 28 1.18 8.53 8.60
CA ASN A 28 0.72 9.59 9.51
C ASN A 28 1.90 10.40 10.06
N ALA A 29 2.99 9.75 10.48
CA ALA A 29 4.20 10.43 10.96
C ALA A 29 4.84 11.31 9.88
N ALA A 30 4.79 10.87 8.62
CA ALA A 30 5.25 11.64 7.46
C ALA A 30 4.28 12.75 7.02
N SER A 31 3.11 12.88 7.67
CA SER A 31 2.00 13.73 7.20
C SER A 31 1.62 13.48 5.73
N ALA A 32 1.84 12.25 5.25
CA ALA A 32 1.56 11.87 3.87
C ALA A 32 0.06 11.55 3.75
N PRO A 33 -0.71 12.30 2.93
CA PRO A 33 -2.13 12.02 2.75
C PRO A 33 -2.32 10.67 2.06
N TRP A 34 -3.17 9.83 2.60
CA TRP A 34 -3.46 8.49 2.07
C TRP A 34 -4.94 8.17 2.20
N HIS A 35 -5.40 7.18 1.43
CA HIS A 35 -6.71 6.58 1.59
C HIS A 35 -6.65 5.08 1.32
N LEU A 36 -7.57 4.31 1.92
CA LEU A 36 -7.70 2.89 1.60
C LEU A 36 -8.35 2.75 0.22
N ALA A 37 -7.57 2.36 -0.79
CA ALA A 37 -8.06 2.12 -2.15
C ALA A 37 -8.60 0.69 -2.30
N HIS A 38 -7.96 -0.29 -1.65
CA HIS A 38 -8.38 -1.69 -1.68
C HIS A 38 -7.93 -2.44 -0.41
N SER A 39 -8.75 -3.41 0.03
CA SER A 39 -8.36 -4.39 1.05
C SER A 39 -8.47 -5.80 0.48
N ALA A 40 -7.59 -6.69 0.93
CA ALA A 40 -7.66 -8.10 0.59
C ALA A 40 -7.42 -8.97 1.83
N SER A 41 -8.05 -10.13 1.86
CA SER A 41 -7.90 -11.11 2.95
C SER A 41 -6.66 -11.99 2.84
N THR A 42 -5.93 -11.91 1.71
CA THR A 42 -4.72 -12.70 1.48
C THR A 42 -3.59 -11.87 0.85
N LEU A 43 -2.35 -12.29 1.08
CA LEU A 43 -1.18 -11.69 0.43
C LEU A 43 -1.28 -11.79 -1.10
N ALA A 44 -1.79 -12.91 -1.63
CA ALA A 44 -2.00 -13.09 -3.06
C ALA A 44 -2.98 -12.05 -3.62
N GLY A 45 -4.06 -11.75 -2.89
CA GLY A 45 -5.00 -10.70 -3.23
C GLY A 45 -4.37 -9.30 -3.24
N VAL A 46 -3.56 -8.98 -2.22
CA VAL A 46 -2.79 -7.71 -2.19
C VAL A 46 -1.88 -7.60 -3.42
N LYS A 47 -1.12 -8.66 -3.74
CA LYS A 47 -0.24 -8.67 -4.92
C LYS A 47 -1.02 -8.50 -6.22
N ALA A 48 -2.15 -9.18 -6.37
CA ALA A 48 -3.00 -9.06 -7.55
C ALA A 48 -3.54 -7.64 -7.72
N ALA A 49 -4.00 -7.00 -6.64
CA ALA A 49 -4.50 -5.63 -6.66
C ALA A 49 -3.41 -4.61 -7.05
N VAL A 50 -2.18 -4.78 -6.56
CA VAL A 50 -1.03 -3.94 -6.96
C VAL A 50 -0.71 -4.13 -8.44
N LYS A 51 -0.64 -5.38 -8.92
CA LYS A 51 -0.41 -5.68 -10.36
C LYS A 51 -1.50 -5.10 -11.26
N ALA A 52 -2.74 -5.07 -10.78
CA ALA A 52 -3.87 -4.47 -11.49
C ALA A 52 -3.86 -2.94 -11.47
N GLY A 53 -2.91 -2.30 -10.78
CA GLY A 53 -2.78 -0.84 -10.73
C GLY A 53 -3.80 -0.16 -9.81
N LEU A 54 -4.40 -0.89 -8.86
CA LEU A 54 -5.41 -0.35 -7.95
C LEU A 54 -4.81 0.55 -6.85
N GLY A 55 -3.49 0.55 -6.69
CA GLY A 55 -2.79 1.32 -5.68
C GLY A 55 -1.41 0.75 -5.33
N VAL A 56 -0.88 1.19 -4.19
CA VAL A 56 0.44 0.84 -3.68
C VAL A 56 0.34 0.17 -2.31
N THR A 57 1.34 -0.59 -1.93
CA THR A 57 1.43 -1.20 -0.59
C THR A 57 2.86 -1.09 -0.09
N ALA A 58 3.04 -1.02 1.22
CA ALA A 58 4.35 -1.04 1.85
C ALA A 58 4.63 -2.44 2.41
N ARG A 59 5.81 -2.99 2.05
CA ARG A 59 6.25 -4.34 2.42
C ARG A 59 7.76 -4.35 2.60
N PRO A 60 8.31 -5.30 3.39
CA PRO A 60 9.75 -5.51 3.45
C PRO A 60 10.35 -5.74 2.05
N VAL A 61 11.60 -5.30 1.85
CA VAL A 61 12.28 -5.38 0.55
C VAL A 61 12.45 -6.83 0.08
N GLU A 62 12.53 -7.79 1.01
CA GLU A 62 12.60 -9.22 0.73
C GLU A 62 11.34 -9.74 0.01
N MET A 63 10.24 -8.99 0.03
CA MET A 63 9.00 -9.32 -0.67
C MET A 63 8.96 -8.79 -2.11
N MET A 64 10.00 -8.05 -2.56
CA MET A 64 10.09 -7.57 -3.94
C MET A 64 10.09 -8.73 -4.94
N SER A 65 9.36 -8.54 -6.04
CA SER A 65 9.38 -9.43 -7.20
C SER A 65 9.55 -8.59 -8.48
N PRO A 66 10.00 -9.17 -9.61
CA PRO A 66 10.25 -8.42 -10.86
C PRO A 66 9.04 -7.66 -11.42
N GLU A 67 7.84 -8.02 -10.97
CA GLU A 67 6.57 -7.42 -11.39
C GLU A 67 6.16 -6.21 -10.55
N LEU A 68 6.99 -5.85 -9.54
CA LEU A 68 6.77 -4.73 -8.64
C LEU A 68 7.88 -3.70 -8.83
N ARG A 69 7.56 -2.44 -8.56
CA ARG A 69 8.53 -1.34 -8.57
C ARG A 69 8.43 -0.58 -7.26
N VAL A 70 9.56 -0.08 -6.78
CA VAL A 70 9.62 0.85 -5.64
C VAL A 70 9.11 2.22 -6.07
N VAL A 71 8.19 2.80 -5.29
CA VAL A 71 7.66 4.14 -5.52
C VAL A 71 8.69 5.18 -5.08
N GLY A 72 8.90 6.22 -5.86
CA GLY A 72 9.77 7.36 -5.50
C GLY A 72 11.27 7.18 -5.80
N GLN A 73 11.70 6.05 -6.37
CA GLN A 73 13.00 5.99 -7.05
C GLN A 73 12.77 6.24 -8.54
N GLU A 74 13.36 7.33 -9.04
CA GLU A 74 13.66 7.51 -10.47
C GLU A 74 14.68 6.48 -10.94
#